data_AF-A0A974N951-F1
#
_entry.id   AF-A0A974N951-F1
#
_cell.length_a   1.000
_cell.length_b   1.000
_cell.length_c   1.000
_cell.angle_alpha   90.00
_cell.angle_beta   90.00
_cell.angle_gamma   90.00
#
_symmetry.space_group_name_H-M   'P 1'
#
loop_
_entity.id
_entity.type
_entity.pdbx_description
1 polymer ?
#
loop_
_entity_poly.entity_id
_entity_poly.type
_entity_poly.pdbx_seq_one_letter_code
_entity_poly.pdbx_strand_id
1 'polypeptide(L)'
;MNPYVPLLIMAGLALLVAVGGLTLSAVVSPTRRNRVKVANYECGIDPTPANTEHGRFPVAFYLVGMTFIVFDVEVVFLYPWVTAFGRLGVFGLGAALLFIAIITVPYVLEWRRGALDWD
;
A
#
# COMPACT_ATOMS: atom_id res chain seq x y z
N MET A 1 5.48 30.19 11.39
CA MET A 1 6.53 29.22 11.03
C MET A 1 5.99 28.29 9.96
N ASN A 2 6.75 28.00 8.90
CA ASN A 2 6.29 27.10 7.84
C ASN A 2 6.29 25.65 8.38
N PRO A 3 5.12 24.99 8.51
CA PRO A 3 5.01 23.64 9.09
C PRO A 3 5.71 22.56 8.25
N TYR A 4 6.02 22.84 6.97
CA TYR A 4 6.73 21.92 6.10
C TYR A 4 8.21 21.77 6.48
N VAL A 5 8.82 22.80 7.11
CA VAL A 5 10.25 22.76 7.47
C VAL A 5 10.51 21.69 8.56
N PRO A 6 9.79 21.66 9.71
CA PRO A 6 9.94 20.58 10.68
C PRO A 6 9.63 19.19 10.10
N LEU A 7 8.62 19.09 9.23
CA LEU A 7 8.24 17.83 8.59
C LEU A 7 9.39 17.25 7.73
N LEU A 8 10.01 18.08 6.90
CA LEU A 8 11.14 17.67 6.06
C LEU A 8 12.36 17.29 6.89
N ILE A 9 12.62 18.01 7.99
CA ILE A 9 13.70 17.66 8.93
C ILE A 9 13.44 16.29 9.56
N MET A 10 12.21 16.01 10.00
CA MET A 10 11.85 14.70 10.57
C MET A 10 11.98 13.57 9.54
N ALA A 11 11.49 13.78 8.32
CA ALA A 11 11.61 12.80 7.24
C ALA A 11 13.07 12.52 6.88
N GLY A 12 13.89 13.57 6.80
CA GLY A 12 15.34 13.46 6.55
C GLY A 12 16.06 12.72 7.67
N LEU A 13 15.72 12.99 8.94
CA LEU A 13 16.29 12.29 10.09
C LEU A 13 15.89 10.81 10.10
N ALA A 14 14.63 10.49 9.82
CA ALA A 14 14.15 9.11 9.72
C ALA A 14 14.91 8.34 8.63
N LEU A 15 15.09 8.95 7.46
CA LEU A 15 15.87 8.38 6.37
C LEU A 15 17.34 8.18 6.75
N LEU A 16 17.94 9.17 7.41
CA LEU A 16 19.33 9.10 7.89
C LEU A 16 19.52 7.96 8.88
N VAL A 17 18.59 7.76 9.81
CA VAL A 17 18.65 6.65 10.77
C VAL A 17 18.47 5.31 10.06
N ALA A 18 17.53 5.19 9.14
CA ALA A 18 17.30 3.95 8.39
C ALA A 18 18.52 3.56 7.53
N VAL A 19 19.02 4.49 6.71
CA VAL A 19 20.19 4.26 5.86
C VAL A 19 21.47 4.13 6.69
N GLY A 20 21.63 4.96 7.71
CA GLY A 20 22.76 4.90 8.65
C GLY A 20 22.84 3.56 9.37
N GLY A 21 21.70 3.03 9.84
CA GLY A 21 21.63 1.71 10.47
C GLY A 21 21.97 0.58 9.49
N LEU A 22 21.43 0.61 8.28
CA LEU A 22 21.74 -0.39 7.24
C LEU A 22 23.21 -0.35 6.82
N THR A 23 23.78 0.84 6.62
CA THR A 23 25.19 1.01 6.25
C THR A 23 26.13 0.59 7.37
N LEU A 24 25.84 0.99 8.61
CA LEU A 24 26.63 0.58 9.77
C LEU A 24 26.58 -0.95 9.97
N SER A 25 25.40 -1.56 9.83
CA SER A 25 25.24 -3.01 9.86
C SER A 25 26.06 -3.68 8.77
N ALA A 26 26.02 -3.18 7.54
CA ALA A 26 26.79 -3.73 6.43
C ALA A 26 28.31 -3.63 6.62
N VAL A 27 28.80 -2.57 7.29
CA VAL A 27 30.24 -2.34 7.53
C VAL A 27 30.76 -3.10 8.76
N VAL A 28 29.99 -3.11 9.86
CA VAL A 28 30.43 -3.71 11.14
C VAL A 28 30.17 -5.23 11.16
N SER A 29 29.16 -5.72 10.43
CA SER A 29 28.78 -7.14 10.48
C SER A 29 29.84 -8.05 9.84
N PRO A 30 30.21 -9.17 10.50
CA PRO A 30 31.14 -10.15 9.95
C PRO A 30 30.52 -10.85 8.74
N THR A 31 30.87 -10.38 7.54
CA THR A 31 30.39 -10.95 6.29
C THR A 31 31.14 -12.26 5.99
N ARG A 32 30.46 -13.39 6.18
CA ARG A 32 30.91 -14.70 5.66
C ARG A 32 29.97 -15.18 4.57
N ARG A 33 30.21 -14.74 3.33
CA ARG A 33 29.47 -15.23 2.15
C ARG A 33 29.92 -16.66 1.86
N ASN A 34 28.95 -17.56 1.77
CA ASN A 34 29.14 -18.95 1.33
C ASN A 34 28.03 -19.24 0.30
N ARG A 35 28.29 -20.07 -0.71
CA ARG A 35 27.33 -20.48 -1.73
C ARG A 35 25.98 -20.91 -1.14
N VAL A 36 26.01 -21.63 -0.02
CA VAL A 36 24.80 -22.07 0.69
C VAL A 36 24.04 -20.91 1.35
N LYS A 37 24.75 -19.91 1.89
CA LYS A 37 24.13 -18.75 2.59
C LYS A 37 23.49 -17.74 1.64
N VAL A 38 23.90 -17.73 0.38
CA VAL A 38 23.38 -16.83 -0.66
C VAL A 38 22.39 -17.53 -1.60
N ALA A 39 22.14 -18.82 -1.40
CA ALA A 39 21.15 -19.57 -2.15
C ALA A 39 19.73 -19.22 -1.66
N ASN A 40 18.75 -19.31 -2.56
CA ASN A 40 17.35 -19.15 -2.19
C ASN A 40 16.93 -20.27 -1.22
N TYR A 41 16.08 -19.93 -0.26
CA TYR A 41 15.59 -20.88 0.72
C TYR A 41 14.50 -21.78 0.10
N GLU A 42 14.74 -23.09 0.08
CA GLU A 42 13.81 -24.10 -0.42
C GLU A 42 13.76 -25.31 0.53
N CYS A 43 13.57 -25.05 1.83
CA CYS A 43 13.42 -26.09 2.88
C CYS A 43 14.48 -27.22 2.87
N GLY A 44 15.72 -26.92 2.48
CA GLY A 44 16.83 -27.88 2.47
C GLY A 44 17.04 -28.62 1.14
N ILE A 45 16.24 -28.32 0.12
CA ILE A 45 16.45 -28.78 -1.26
C ILE A 45 17.25 -27.71 -2.02
N ASP A 46 18.01 -28.11 -3.04
CA ASP A 46 18.63 -27.14 -3.94
C ASP A 46 17.53 -26.28 -4.58
N PRO A 47 17.67 -24.95 -4.56
CA PRO A 47 16.62 -24.06 -5.04
C PRO A 47 16.38 -24.36 -6.52
N THR A 48 15.12 -24.65 -6.84
CA THR A 48 14.68 -24.87 -8.22
C THR A 48 15.13 -23.66 -9.04
N PRO A 49 15.90 -23.83 -10.13
CA PRO A 49 16.27 -22.71 -11.01
C PRO A 49 14.97 -22.01 -11.36
N ALA A 50 14.89 -20.70 -11.11
CA ALA A 50 13.67 -19.90 -11.21
C ALA A 50 12.97 -20.26 -12.52
N ASN A 51 12.01 -21.16 -12.41
CA ASN A 51 11.35 -21.76 -13.55
C ASN A 51 10.59 -20.60 -14.16
N THR A 52 11.14 -20.06 -15.23
CA THR A 52 10.57 -18.94 -15.99
C THR A 52 9.23 -19.36 -16.63
N GLU A 53 8.83 -20.61 -16.42
CA GLU A 53 7.63 -21.28 -16.93
C GLU A 53 6.53 -21.53 -15.87
N HIS A 54 6.72 -21.15 -14.59
CA HIS A 54 5.66 -21.36 -13.59
C HIS A 54 4.67 -20.19 -13.53
N GLY A 55 3.58 -20.35 -14.31
CA GLY A 55 2.25 -19.85 -13.98
C GLY A 55 1.99 -18.35 -14.16
N ARG A 56 0.79 -18.01 -14.64
CA ARG A 56 0.30 -16.62 -14.56
C ARG A 56 0.08 -16.29 -13.08
N PHE A 57 0.58 -15.14 -12.62
CA PHE A 57 0.21 -14.64 -11.30
C PHE A 57 -1.32 -14.52 -11.21
N PRO A 58 -1.93 -14.86 -10.05
CA PRO A 58 -3.36 -14.72 -9.86
C PRO A 58 -3.84 -13.31 -10.21
N VAL A 59 -4.92 -13.20 -10.97
CA VAL A 59 -5.52 -11.90 -11.35
C VAL A 59 -6.12 -11.18 -10.13
N ALA A 60 -6.35 -11.90 -9.04
CA ALA A 60 -6.81 -11.36 -7.76
C ALA A 60 -6.00 -10.14 -7.28
N PHE A 61 -4.68 -10.13 -7.43
CA PHE A 61 -3.83 -8.98 -7.07
C PHE A 61 -4.15 -7.72 -7.88
N TYR A 62 -4.47 -7.90 -9.16
CA TYR A 62 -4.87 -6.79 -10.04
C TYR A 62 -6.25 -6.25 -9.63
N LEU A 63 -7.21 -7.14 -9.33
CA LEU A 63 -8.56 -6.73 -8.92
C LEU A 63 -8.51 -5.90 -7.63
N VAL A 64 -7.78 -6.34 -6.59
CA VAL A 64 -7.61 -5.55 -5.35
C VAL A 64 -6.90 -4.24 -5.61
N GLY A 65 -5.82 -4.25 -6.39
CA GLY A 65 -5.07 -3.03 -6.70
C GLY A 65 -5.94 -2.00 -7.42
N MET A 66 -6.75 -2.45 -8.38
CA MET A 66 -7.67 -1.59 -9.12
C MET A 66 -8.77 -1.02 -8.21
N THR A 67 -9.46 -1.86 -7.41
CA THR A 67 -10.48 -1.41 -6.47
C THR A 67 -9.90 -0.45 -5.42
N PHE A 68 -8.68 -0.70 -4.92
CA PHE A 68 -7.99 0.19 -3.99
C PHE A 68 -7.75 1.58 -4.59
N ILE A 69 -7.28 1.67 -5.84
CA ILE A 69 -7.04 2.97 -6.50
C ILE A 69 -8.34 3.75 -6.65
N VAL A 70 -9.42 3.08 -7.08
CA VAL A 70 -10.74 3.72 -7.23
C VAL A 70 -11.24 4.23 -5.88
N PHE A 71 -11.19 3.39 -4.85
CA PHE A 71 -11.61 3.75 -3.50
C PHE A 71 -10.77 4.89 -2.89
N ASP A 72 -9.44 4.90 -3.10
CA ASP A 72 -8.57 5.98 -2.62
C ASP A 72 -8.93 7.32 -3.27
N VAL A 73 -9.24 7.32 -4.57
CA VAL A 73 -9.74 8.52 -5.28
C VAL A 73 -11.08 9.00 -4.71
N GLU A 74 -11.99 8.09 -4.34
CA GLU A 74 -13.26 8.46 -3.70
C GLU A 74 -13.06 9.12 -2.33
N VAL A 75 -12.11 8.62 -1.54
CA VAL A 75 -11.73 9.24 -0.25
C VAL A 75 -11.13 10.63 -0.48
N VAL A 76 -10.35 10.82 -1.55
CA VAL A 76 -9.83 12.14 -1.92
C VAL A 76 -10.95 13.16 -2.14
N PHE A 77 -12.08 12.75 -2.74
CA PHE A 77 -13.26 13.61 -2.89
C PHE A 77 -14.00 13.92 -1.59
N LEU A 78 -13.86 13.07 -0.56
CA LEU A 78 -14.45 13.31 0.75
C LEU A 78 -13.67 14.35 1.58
N TYR A 79 -12.36 14.52 1.37
CA TYR A 79 -11.56 15.48 2.17
C TYR A 79 -12.04 16.94 2.08
N PRO A 80 -12.34 17.52 0.90
CA PRO A 80 -12.88 18.87 0.80
C PRO A 80 -14.21 19.03 1.54
N TRP A 81 -15.07 18.00 1.50
CA TRP A 81 -16.34 18.02 2.23
C TRP A 81 -16.11 18.05 3.75
N VAL A 82 -15.24 17.18 4.29
CA VAL A 82 -14.94 17.12 5.73
C VAL A 82 -14.35 18.45 6.22
N THR A 83 -13.41 19.02 5.47
CA THR A 83 -12.77 20.30 5.84
C THR A 83 -13.73 21.49 5.77
N ALA A 84 -14.74 21.44 4.90
CA ALA A 84 -15.76 22.49 4.75
C ALA A 84 -17.07 22.21 5.53
N PHE A 85 -17.16 21.12 6.29
CA PHE A 85 -18.39 20.65 6.93
C PHE A 85 -19.11 21.74 7.74
N GLY A 86 -18.35 22.54 8.51
CA GLY A 86 -18.89 23.62 9.33
C GLY A 86 -19.60 24.74 8.54
N ARG A 87 -19.32 24.90 7.24
CA ARG A 87 -19.99 25.87 6.35
C ARG A 87 -21.17 25.28 5.60
N LEU A 88 -21.11 23.99 5.29
CA LEU A 88 -22.12 23.28 4.48
C LEU A 88 -23.30 22.77 5.30
N GLY A 89 -23.10 22.54 6.61
CA GLY A 89 -24.15 22.12 7.54
C GLY A 89 -24.89 20.86 7.09
N VAL A 90 -26.21 20.83 7.31
CA VAL A 90 -27.06 19.65 7.02
C VAL A 90 -27.15 19.34 5.52
N PHE A 91 -27.08 20.36 4.66
CA PHE A 91 -27.06 20.16 3.21
C PHE A 91 -25.80 19.40 2.77
N GLY A 92 -24.63 19.81 3.27
CA GLY A 92 -23.38 19.09 3.04
C GLY A 92 -23.44 17.65 3.52
N LEU A 93 -24.03 17.40 4.69
CA LEU A 93 -24.20 16.05 5.21
C LEU A 93 -25.05 15.19 4.27
N GLY A 94 -26.18 15.71 3.78
CA GLY A 94 -27.04 14.99 2.84
C GLY A 94 -26.33 14.67 1.52
N ALA A 95 -25.60 15.63 0.96
CA ALA A 95 -24.84 15.45 -0.27
C ALA A 95 -23.73 14.39 -0.12
N ALA A 96 -23.02 14.39 1.01
CA ALA A 96 -21.96 13.41 1.27
C ALA A 96 -22.52 12.00 1.54
N LEU A 97 -23.62 11.87 2.28
CA LEU A 97 -24.29 10.58 2.46
C LEU A 97 -24.80 10.02 1.14
N LEU A 98 -25.34 10.88 0.27
CA LEU A 98 -25.75 10.49 -1.08
C LEU A 98 -24.53 10.04 -1.91
N PHE A 99 -23.43 10.79 -1.87
CA PHE A 99 -22.19 10.43 -2.55
C PHE A 99 -21.66 9.07 -2.08
N ILE A 100 -21.55 8.87 -0.77
CA ILE A 100 -21.14 7.58 -0.16
C ILE A 100 -22.07 6.45 -0.59
N ALA A 101 -23.38 6.68 -0.59
CA ALA A 101 -24.35 5.67 -1.02
C ALA A 101 -24.14 5.28 -2.50
N ILE A 102 -23.87 6.23 -3.38
CA ILE A 102 -23.66 5.99 -4.81
C ILE A 102 -22.35 5.21 -5.06
N ILE A 103 -21.24 5.62 -4.44
CA ILE A 103 -19.93 4.96 -4.62
C ILE A 103 -19.88 3.55 -3.99
N THR A 104 -20.70 3.31 -2.96
CA THR A 104 -20.81 1.98 -2.35
C THR A 104 -21.47 0.96 -3.30
N VAL A 105 -22.27 1.39 -4.28
CA VAL A 105 -22.96 0.49 -5.21
C VAL A 105 -21.98 -0.32 -6.08
N PRO A 106 -21.01 0.29 -6.80
CA PRO A 106 -19.96 -0.44 -7.50
C PRO A 106 -19.20 -1.42 -6.61
N TYR A 107 -18.82 -1.00 -5.40
CA TYR A 107 -18.11 -1.85 -4.45
C TYR A 107 -18.91 -3.11 -4.07
N VAL A 108 -20.20 -2.96 -3.75
CA VAL A 108 -21.08 -4.09 -3.44
C VAL A 108 -21.25 -5.00 -4.67
N LEU A 109 -21.29 -4.44 -5.87
CA LEU A 109 -21.40 -5.22 -7.10
C LEU A 109 -20.12 -6.05 -7.36
N GLU A 110 -18.94 -5.46 -7.18
CA GLU A 110 -17.65 -6.15 -7.30
C GLU A 110 -17.54 -7.29 -6.29
N TRP A 111 -17.94 -7.03 -5.04
CA TRP A 111 -17.97 -8.04 -4.00
C TRP A 111 -18.91 -9.20 -4.36
N ARG A 112 -20.14 -8.90 -4.80
CA ARG A 112 -21.08 -9.95 -5.23
C ARG A 112 -20.64 -10.75 -6.44
N ARG A 113 -19.71 -10.23 -7.25
CA ARG A 113 -19.13 -10.91 -8.41
C ARG A 113 -17.89 -11.75 -8.07
N GLY A 114 -17.50 -11.80 -6.79
CA GLY A 114 -16.34 -12.56 -6.34
C GLY A 114 -15.00 -11.96 -6.74
N ALA A 115 -14.96 -10.66 -7.08
CA ALA A 115 -13.70 -9.98 -7.40
C ALA A 115 -12.73 -9.91 -6.21
N LEU A 116 -13.28 -10.12 -5.00
CA LEU A 116 -12.59 -10.09 -3.71
C LEU A 116 -12.49 -11.50 -3.07
N ASP A 117 -12.67 -12.59 -3.84
CA ASP A 117 -12.54 -13.97 -3.36
C ASP A 117 -11.10 -14.50 -3.55
N TRP A 118 -10.52 -15.07 -2.48
CA TRP A 118 -9.09 -15.44 -2.37
C TRP A 118 -8.85 -16.96 -2.40
N ASP A 119 -9.89 -17.72 -2.74
CA ASP A 119 -9.90 -19.19 -2.78
C ASP A 119 -9.59 -19.76 -4.18
#